data_AF-A0A9X9F191-F1
#
_entry.id   AF-A0A9X9F191-F1
#
_cell.length_a   1.000
_cell.length_b   1.000
_cell.length_c   1.000
_cell.angle_alpha   90.00
_cell.angle_beta   90.00
_cell.angle_gamma   90.00
#
_symmetry.space_group_name_H-M   'P 1'
#
loop_
_entity.id
_entity.type
_entity.pdbx_description
1 polymer ?
#
loop_
_entity_poly.entity_id
_entity_poly.type
_entity_poly.pdbx_seq_one_letter_code
_entity_poly.pdbx_strand_id
1 'polypeptide(L)'
;LNEKILHYADLGMALIKAKEENVDPFIILETIMPWDKFVASVEEAKQLSRPMSYDYLDLLESRYNYLRKYTPTLLKSLKFQSTNYARYVLEALETIHEL
;
A
#
# COMPACT_ATOMS: atom_id res chain seq x y z
N LEU A 1 -9.61 -3.23 1.94
CA LEU A 1 -8.69 -2.41 2.75
C LEU A 1 -9.04 -2.42 4.26
N ASN A 2 -10.28 -2.68 4.67
CA ASN A 2 -10.71 -2.52 6.07
C ASN A 2 -10.44 -3.71 7.03
N GLU A 3 -10.48 -4.96 6.57
CA GLU A 3 -10.38 -6.12 7.50
C GLU A 3 -9.03 -6.20 8.22
N LYS A 4 -7.92 -5.88 7.55
CA LYS A 4 -6.58 -5.90 8.15
C LYS A 4 -6.39 -4.81 9.21
N ILE A 5 -7.05 -3.67 9.05
CA ILE A 5 -7.01 -2.57 10.03
C ILE A 5 -7.77 -2.98 11.30
N LEU A 6 -8.93 -3.64 11.13
CA LEU A 6 -9.70 -4.17 12.25
C LEU A 6 -8.89 -5.22 13.02
N HIS A 7 -8.26 -6.17 12.32
CA HIS A 7 -7.43 -7.18 12.94
C HIS A 7 -6.22 -6.58 13.71
N TYR A 8 -5.60 -5.53 13.18
CA TYR A 8 -4.53 -4.83 13.90
C TYR A 8 -5.03 -4.17 15.18
N ALA A 9 -6.21 -3.54 15.15
CA ALA A 9 -6.83 -2.93 16.33
C ALA A 9 -7.15 -4.00 17.39
N ASP A 10 -7.74 -5.11 16.98
CA ASP A 10 -8.07 -6.23 17.88
C ASP A 10 -6.81 -6.83 18.51
N LEU A 11 -5.76 -7.05 17.71
CA LEU A 11 -4.45 -7.52 18.19
C LEU A 11 -3.83 -6.54 19.19
N GLY A 12 -3.90 -5.24 18.91
CA GLY A 12 -3.41 -4.18 19.78
C GLY A 12 -4.13 -4.17 21.12
N MET A 13 -5.47 -4.26 21.12
CA MET A 13 -6.26 -4.35 22.35
C MET A 13 -5.94 -5.62 23.16
N ALA A 14 -5.75 -6.75 22.48
CA ALA A 14 -5.36 -8.01 23.10
C ALA A 14 -4.06 -7.91 23.90
N LEU A 15 -3.04 -7.29 23.27
CA LEU A 15 -1.72 -7.11 23.87
C LEU A 15 -1.76 -6.08 25.01
N ILE A 16 -2.56 -5.02 24.88
CA ILE A 16 -2.77 -4.04 25.97
C ILE A 16 -3.39 -4.74 27.17
N LYS A 17 -4.46 -5.52 26.95
CA LYS A 17 -5.16 -6.26 28.00
C LYS A 17 -4.24 -7.29 28.68
N ALA A 18 -3.45 -8.02 27.90
CA ALA A 18 -2.46 -8.97 28.45
C ALA A 18 -1.46 -8.28 29.38
N LYS A 19 -1.01 -7.08 28.99
CA LYS A 19 -0.08 -6.29 29.80
C LYS A 19 -0.74 -5.72 31.07
N GLU A 20 -1.98 -5.26 30.99
CA GLU A 20 -2.72 -4.70 32.13
C GLU A 20 -3.12 -5.78 33.15
N GLU A 21 -3.54 -6.95 32.66
CA GLU A 21 -3.97 -8.09 33.49
C GLU A 21 -2.79 -8.99 33.90
N ASN A 22 -1.58 -8.70 33.41
CA ASN A 22 -0.35 -9.47 33.65
C ASN A 22 -0.50 -10.97 33.28
N VAL A 23 -1.21 -11.21 32.17
CA VAL A 23 -1.50 -12.52 31.58
C VAL A 23 -0.58 -12.75 30.38
N ASP A 24 -0.28 -14.02 30.08
CA ASP A 24 0.49 -14.38 28.88
C ASP A 24 -0.18 -13.83 27.60
N PRO A 25 0.50 -12.95 26.83
CA PRO A 25 -0.02 -12.41 25.59
C PRO A 25 -0.37 -13.46 24.54
N PHE A 26 0.35 -14.58 24.50
CA PHE A 26 0.10 -15.63 23.51
C PHE A 26 -1.22 -16.36 23.77
N ILE A 27 -1.57 -16.54 25.05
CA ILE A 27 -2.86 -17.14 25.43
C ILE A 27 -4.02 -16.24 24.96
N ILE A 28 -3.90 -14.92 25.17
CA ILE A 28 -4.95 -13.98 24.75
C ILE A 28 -5.01 -13.88 23.22
N LEU A 29 -3.86 -13.90 22.53
CA LEU A 29 -3.82 -13.89 21.06
C LEU A 29 -4.51 -15.13 20.45
N GLU A 30 -4.30 -16.32 21.02
CA GLU A 30 -4.97 -17.55 20.56
C GLU A 30 -6.50 -17.49 20.68
N THR A 31 -7.05 -16.68 21.61
CA THR A 31 -8.51 -16.48 21.72
C THR A 31 -9.10 -15.70 20.56
N ILE A 32 -8.27 -14.87 19.89
CA ILE A 32 -8.69 -14.03 18.76
C ILE A 32 -8.47 -14.78 17.45
N MET A 33 -7.32 -15.46 17.33
CA MET A 33 -6.92 -16.14 16.12
C MET A 33 -5.93 -17.28 16.43
N PRO A 34 -6.09 -18.48 15.84
CA PRO A 34 -5.11 -19.54 15.95
C PRO A 34 -3.71 -19.10 15.48
N TRP A 35 -2.66 -19.57 16.16
CA TRP A 35 -1.28 -19.17 15.87
C TRP A 35 -0.87 -19.35 14.40
N ASP A 36 -1.22 -20.48 13.79
CA ASP A 36 -0.91 -20.75 12.38
C ASP A 36 -1.54 -19.72 11.43
N LYS A 37 -2.77 -19.28 11.73
CA LYS A 37 -3.45 -18.23 10.97
C LYS A 37 -2.81 -16.87 11.18
N PHE A 38 -2.32 -16.60 12.39
CA PHE A 38 -1.58 -15.37 12.69
C PHE A 38 -0.30 -15.31 11.85
N VAL A 39 0.51 -16.37 11.86
CA VAL A 39 1.74 -16.46 11.05
C VAL A 39 1.45 -16.27 9.56
N ALA A 40 0.42 -16.94 9.03
CA ALA A 40 0.01 -16.78 7.64
C ALA A 40 -0.43 -15.34 7.33
N SER A 41 -1.17 -14.70 8.24
CA SER A 41 -1.64 -13.32 8.06
C SER A 41 -0.50 -12.30 8.06
N VAL A 42 0.55 -12.53 8.87
CA VAL A 42 1.75 -11.69 8.93
C VAL A 42 2.57 -11.84 7.65
N GLU A 43 2.75 -13.06 7.15
CA GLU A 43 3.47 -13.28 5.89
C GLU A 43 2.70 -12.66 4.71
N GLU A 44 1.39 -12.84 4.65
CA GLU A 44 0.56 -12.19 3.63
C GLU A 44 0.62 -10.66 3.73
N ALA A 45 0.59 -10.10 4.95
CA ALA A 45 0.76 -8.67 5.17
C ALA A 45 2.15 -8.20 4.71
N LYS A 46 3.21 -8.99 4.91
CA LYS A 46 4.57 -8.70 4.46
C LYS A 46 4.69 -8.70 2.93
N GLN A 47 4.04 -9.65 2.26
CA GLN A 47 3.98 -9.71 0.79
C GLN A 47 3.20 -8.52 0.20
N LEU A 48 2.12 -8.11 0.87
CA LEU A 48 1.30 -6.97 0.44
C LEU A 48 1.91 -5.61 0.82
N SER A 49 2.67 -5.55 1.91
CA SER A 49 3.39 -4.35 2.30
C SER A 49 4.51 -4.13 1.30
N ARG A 50 4.44 -3.02 0.56
CA ARG A 50 5.58 -2.58 -0.23
C ARG A 50 6.76 -2.36 0.72
N PRO A 51 8.00 -2.76 0.34
CA PRO A 51 9.17 -2.36 1.10
C PRO A 51 9.16 -0.86 1.34
N MET A 52 9.49 -0.38 2.54
CA MET A 52 9.68 1.07 2.75
C MET A 52 10.72 1.67 1.78
N SER A 53 11.62 0.84 1.27
CA SER A 53 12.65 1.17 0.28
C SER A 53 12.20 0.96 -1.18
N TYR A 54 10.90 0.84 -1.45
CA TYR A 54 10.41 0.64 -2.82
C TYR A 54 10.77 1.85 -3.68
N ASP A 55 11.79 1.70 -4.52
CA ASP A 55 12.19 2.75 -5.43
C ASP A 55 11.18 2.80 -6.58
N TYR A 56 10.54 3.97 -6.75
CA TYR A 56 9.63 4.19 -7.86
C TYR A 56 10.33 4.04 -9.22
N LEU A 57 11.66 4.10 -9.26
CA LEU A 57 12.45 3.82 -10.45
C LEU A 57 12.39 2.34 -10.87
N ASP A 58 12.26 1.38 -9.94
CA ASP A 58 12.11 -0.05 -10.27
C ASP A 58 10.80 -0.33 -11.03
N LEU A 59 9.77 0.49 -10.77
CA LEU A 59 8.52 0.44 -11.54
C LEU A 59 8.72 0.89 -12.98
N LEU A 60 9.65 1.82 -13.23
CA LEU A 60 9.94 2.24 -14.59
C LEU A 60 10.57 1.08 -15.34
N GLU A 61 11.56 0.38 -14.79
CA GLU A 61 12.20 -0.74 -15.50
C GLU A 61 11.17 -1.82 -15.90
N SER A 62 10.29 -2.20 -14.98
CA SER A 62 9.30 -3.26 -15.20
C SER A 62 8.07 -2.83 -16.00
N ARG A 63 7.66 -1.54 -15.93
CA ARG A 63 6.38 -1.06 -16.50
C ARG A 63 6.51 0.02 -17.55
N TYR A 64 7.72 0.49 -17.86
CA TYR A 64 7.92 1.56 -18.84
C TYR A 64 7.32 1.23 -20.20
N ASN A 65 7.52 0.00 -20.69
CA ASN A 65 6.96 -0.44 -21.97
C ASN A 65 5.43 -0.38 -21.99
N TYR A 66 4.79 -0.79 -20.88
CA TYR A 66 3.34 -0.69 -20.73
C TYR A 66 2.88 0.76 -20.67
N LEU A 67 3.54 1.60 -19.85
CA LEU A 67 3.22 3.02 -19.75
C LEU A 67 3.34 3.70 -21.13
N ARG A 68 4.48 3.57 -21.81
CA ARG A 68 4.71 4.18 -23.13
C ARG A 68 3.67 3.77 -24.16
N LYS A 69 3.20 2.52 -24.14
CA LYS A 69 2.17 2.03 -25.05
C LYS A 69 0.82 2.73 -24.87
N TYR A 70 0.43 3.06 -23.63
CA TYR A 70 -0.91 3.56 -23.32
C TYR A 70 -0.95 5.07 -23.02
N THR A 71 0.17 5.69 -22.67
CA THR A 71 0.26 7.13 -22.37
C THR A 71 -0.31 8.02 -23.49
N PRO A 72 -0.03 7.81 -24.79
CA PRO A 72 -0.58 8.68 -25.83
C PRO A 72 -2.12 8.65 -25.88
N THR A 73 -2.73 7.48 -25.71
CA THR A 73 -4.20 7.35 -25.67
C THR A 73 -4.75 8.02 -24.42
N LEU A 74 -4.14 7.78 -23.26
CA LEU A 74 -4.55 8.39 -21.99
C LEU A 74 -4.57 9.92 -22.08
N LEU A 75 -3.49 10.52 -22.61
CA LEU A 75 -3.36 11.97 -22.75
C LEU A 75 -4.36 12.57 -23.74
N LYS A 76 -4.76 11.83 -24.77
CA LYS A 76 -5.78 12.27 -25.74
C LYS A 76 -7.21 12.12 -25.22
N SER A 77 -7.46 11.11 -24.38
CA SER A 77 -8.81 10.79 -23.91
C SER A 77 -9.27 11.63 -22.72
N LEU A 78 -8.34 12.22 -21.97
CA LEU A 78 -8.65 12.95 -20.74
C LEU A 78 -8.20 14.41 -20.84
N LYS A 79 -8.96 15.30 -20.18
CA LYS A 79 -8.54 16.69 -19.96
C LYS A 79 -7.90 16.79 -18.58
N PHE A 80 -6.61 17.11 -18.55
CA PHE A 80 -5.87 17.28 -17.32
C PHE A 80 -5.98 18.72 -16.83
N GLN A 81 -6.11 18.89 -15.51
CA GLN A 81 -6.14 20.18 -14.85
C GLN A 81 -5.27 20.11 -13.60
N SER A 82 -4.55 21.18 -13.29
CA SER A 82 -3.70 21.27 -12.10
C SER A 82 -4.13 22.42 -11.21
N THR A 83 -3.93 22.26 -9.90
CA THR A 83 -3.86 23.40 -8.98
C THR A 83 -2.56 24.18 -9.23
N ASN A 84 -2.44 25.40 -8.70
CA ASN A 84 -1.22 26.22 -8.88
C ASN A 84 0.07 25.51 -8.44
N TYR A 85 -0.01 24.61 -7.45
CA TYR A 85 1.13 23.86 -6.94
C TYR A 85 1.62 22.78 -7.91
N ALA A 86 0.76 22.26 -8.80
CA ALA A 86 1.07 21.15 -9.70
C ALA A 86 1.23 21.59 -11.17
N ARG A 87 1.40 22.89 -11.43
CA ARG A 87 1.48 23.44 -12.79
C ARG A 87 2.62 22.81 -13.61
N TYR A 88 3.80 22.66 -13.02
CA TYR A 88 4.95 22.03 -13.67
C TYR A 88 4.70 20.58 -14.11
N VAL A 89 3.83 19.85 -13.40
CA VAL A 89 3.45 18.49 -13.78
C VAL A 89 2.55 18.53 -15.02
N LEU A 90 1.64 19.50 -15.10
CA LEU A 90 0.79 19.68 -16.28
C LEU A 90 1.64 20.02 -17.52
N GLU A 91 2.60 20.94 -17.39
CA GLU A 91 3.55 21.29 -18.45
C GLU A 91 4.39 20.08 -18.91
N ALA A 92 4.80 19.22 -17.98
CA ALA A 92 5.49 17.98 -18.32
C ALA A 92 4.60 17.01 -19.11
N LEU A 93 3.31 16.90 -18.77
CA LEU A 93 2.37 16.08 -19.53
C LEU A 93 2.16 16.61 -20.95
N GLU A 94 2.11 17.92 -21.13
CA GLU A 94 2.03 18.56 -22.45
C GLU A 94 3.28 18.24 -23.28
N THR A 95 4.48 18.34 -22.69
CA THR A 95 5.73 17.97 -23.35
C THR A 95 5.72 16.51 -23.81
N ILE A 96 5.22 15.59 -22.97
CA ILE A 96 5.10 14.17 -23.31
C ILE A 96 4.05 13.94 -24.40
N HIS A 97 3.01 14.76 -24.47
CA HIS A 97 1.99 14.68 -25.52
C HIS A 97 2.54 15.03 -26.91
N GLU A 98 3.55 15.88 -26.98
CA GLU A 98 4.18 16.35 -28.21
C GLU A 98 5.29 15.43 -28.76
N LEU A 99 5.75 14.47 -27.95
CA LEU A 99 6.76 13.46 -28.31
C LEU A 99 6.17 12.25 -29.06
#